data_AF-A0A821THL5-F1
#
_entry.id   AF-A0A821THL5-F1
#
_cell.length_a   1.000
_cell.length_b   1.000
_cell.length_c   1.000
_cell.angle_alpha   90.00
_cell.angle_beta   90.00
_cell.angle_gamma   90.00
#
_symmetry.space_group_name_H-M   'P 1'
#
loop_
_entity.id
_entity.type
_entity.pdbx_description
1 polymer ?
#
loop_
_entity_poly.entity_id
_entity_poly.type
_entity_poly.pdbx_seq_one_letter_code
_entity_poly.pdbx_strand_id
1 'polypeptide(L)'
;MHSLVKLLCIVIISVHDQSGIFPGCKSGPLSAQQRAADLASRITIDEKITQIVTTAAAIPRLGLPKCESWSEALHGLAYSLGVSFGGDLPAATFFSNAD
;
A
#
# COMPACT_ATOMS: atom_id res chain seq x y z
N MET A 1 -0.67 -8.19 47.25
CA MET A 1 -0.39 -9.07 46.09
C MET A 1 -1.36 -8.91 44.91
N HIS A 2 -2.61 -8.49 45.08
CA HIS A 2 -3.57 -8.31 43.97
C HIS A 2 -3.37 -7.05 43.10
N SER A 3 -2.59 -6.07 43.58
CA SER A 3 -2.42 -4.77 42.91
C SER A 3 -1.33 -4.75 41.83
N LEU A 4 -0.39 -5.69 41.86
CA LEU A 4 0.77 -5.72 40.94
C LEU A 4 0.45 -6.43 39.61
N VAL A 5 -0.47 -7.41 39.62
CA VAL A 5 -0.89 -8.13 38.40
C VAL A 5 -1.68 -7.21 37.45
N LYS A 6 -2.47 -6.27 37.98
CA LYS A 6 -3.23 -5.31 37.15
C LYS A 6 -2.33 -4.33 36.39
N LEU A 7 -1.17 -3.99 36.95
CA LEU A 7 -0.24 -3.06 36.31
C LEU A 7 0.58 -3.75 35.21
N LEU A 8 0.84 -5.06 35.34
CA LEU A 8 1.57 -5.84 34.34
C LEU A 8 0.76 -6.05 33.04
N CYS A 9 -0.57 -6.11 33.11
CA CYS A 9 -1.42 -6.20 31.91
C CYS A 9 -1.51 -4.88 31.12
N ILE A 10 -1.26 -3.73 31.75
CA ILE A 10 -1.39 -2.42 31.12
C ILE A 10 -0.18 -2.10 30.20
N VAL A 11 0.96 -2.76 30.40
CA VAL A 11 2.16 -2.54 29.56
C VAL A 11 2.14 -3.35 28.26
N ILE A 12 1.31 -4.40 28.15
CA ILE A 12 1.20 -5.22 26.92
C ILE A 12 0.31 -4.52 25.86
N ILE A 13 -0.49 -3.54 26.27
CA ILE A 13 -1.31 -2.69 25.39
C ILE A 13 -0.61 -1.35 25.10
N SER A 14 0.69 -1.37 24.78
CA SER A 14 1.17 -0.47 23.71
C SER A 14 0.64 -1.03 22.39
N VAL A 15 -0.69 -0.90 22.22
CA VAL A 15 -1.35 -0.95 20.93
C VAL A 15 -0.64 0.11 20.11
N HIS A 16 0.19 -0.32 19.14
CA HIS A 16 0.54 0.58 18.05
C HIS A 16 -0.79 1.00 17.44
N ASP A 17 -1.15 2.25 17.70
CA ASP A 17 -2.17 2.96 16.96
C ASP A 17 -1.80 2.88 15.48
N GLN A 18 -2.56 2.08 14.74
CA GLN A 18 -2.68 2.18 13.28
C GLN A 18 -4.16 2.33 13.03
N SER A 19 -4.60 3.58 13.03
CA SER A 19 -5.91 4.01 12.54
C SER A 19 -6.44 3.13 11.40
N GLY A 20 -7.46 2.29 11.68
CA GLY A 20 -8.47 1.86 10.70
C GLY A 20 -8.27 0.54 9.92
N ILE A 21 -8.20 -0.59 10.62
CA ILE A 21 -8.61 -1.96 10.20
C ILE A 21 -8.14 -2.46 8.81
N PHE A 22 -6.86 -2.78 8.70
CA PHE A 22 -6.32 -3.75 7.74
C PHE A 22 -5.10 -4.47 8.39
N PRO A 23 -4.94 -5.81 8.27
CA PRO A 23 -3.75 -6.50 8.77
C PRO A 23 -2.48 -5.91 8.16
N GLY A 24 -1.48 -5.59 9.00
CA GLY A 24 -0.29 -4.84 8.55
C GLY A 24 0.37 -5.40 7.28
N CYS A 25 0.44 -4.59 6.22
CA CYS A 25 1.13 -4.93 4.96
C CYS A 25 2.66 -5.01 5.09
N LYS A 26 3.23 -4.50 6.17
CA LYS A 26 4.69 -4.36 6.36
C LYS A 26 5.37 -5.65 6.82
N SER A 27 4.73 -6.39 7.71
CA SER A 27 5.28 -7.61 8.31
C SER A 27 4.16 -8.43 8.93
N GLY A 28 4.20 -9.75 8.79
CA GLY A 28 3.22 -10.63 9.42
C GLY A 28 3.27 -12.06 8.91
N PRO A 29 2.55 -12.99 9.56
CA PRO A 29 2.56 -14.41 9.21
C PRO A 29 1.78 -14.75 7.93
N LEU A 30 0.97 -13.81 7.42
CA LEU A 30 0.13 -14.02 6.25
C LEU A 30 0.91 -13.84 4.94
N SER A 31 0.63 -14.68 3.94
CA SER A 31 1.17 -14.53 2.59
C SER A 31 0.62 -13.29 1.88
N ALA A 32 1.27 -12.84 0.80
CA ALA A 32 0.78 -11.72 -0.01
C ALA A 32 -0.65 -11.97 -0.55
N GLN A 33 -0.94 -13.21 -0.97
CA GLN A 33 -2.26 -13.60 -1.46
C GLN A 33 -3.32 -13.55 -0.35
N GLN A 34 -3.00 -14.02 0.86
CA GLN A 34 -3.93 -13.95 1.99
C GLN A 34 -4.23 -12.50 2.39
N ARG A 35 -3.22 -11.62 2.38
CA ARG A 35 -3.41 -10.18 2.63
C ARG A 35 -4.25 -9.52 1.53
N ALA A 36 -3.98 -9.82 0.26
CA ALA A 36 -4.76 -9.28 -0.86
C ALA A 36 -6.22 -9.75 -0.82
N ALA A 37 -6.47 -11.02 -0.49
CA ALA A 37 -7.81 -11.56 -0.35
C ALA A 37 -8.59 -10.91 0.81
N ASP A 38 -7.93 -10.73 1.97
CA ASP A 38 -8.52 -10.00 3.10
C ASP A 38 -8.85 -8.55 2.68
N LEU A 39 -7.96 -7.88 1.96
CA LEU A 39 -8.19 -6.51 1.46
C LEU A 39 -9.41 -6.47 0.54
N ALA A 40 -9.44 -7.34 -0.47
CA ALA A 40 -10.53 -7.42 -1.44
C ALA A 40 -11.87 -7.77 -0.80
N SER A 41 -11.87 -8.50 0.33
CA SER A 41 -13.08 -8.79 1.10
C SER A 41 -13.65 -7.55 1.81
N ARG A 42 -12.79 -6.58 2.14
CA ARG A 42 -13.17 -5.34 2.83
C ARG A 42 -13.59 -4.22 1.89
N ILE A 43 -13.21 -4.27 0.61
CA ILE A 43 -13.57 -3.26 -0.41
C ILE A 43 -15.02 -3.51 -0.90
N THR A 44 -15.85 -2.45 -0.89
CA THR A 44 -17.23 -2.49 -1.41
C THR A 44 -17.24 -2.67 -2.94
N ILE A 45 -18.39 -3.01 -3.51
CA ILE A 45 -18.51 -3.16 -4.98
C ILE A 45 -18.23 -1.83 -5.69
N ASP A 46 -18.78 -0.72 -5.19
CA ASP A 46 -18.56 0.60 -5.79
C ASP A 46 -17.09 1.00 -5.76
N GLU A 47 -16.41 0.79 -4.63
CA GLU A 47 -14.97 1.02 -4.53
C GLU A 47 -14.18 0.08 -5.47
N LYS A 48 -14.56 -1.20 -5.61
CA LYS A 48 -13.87 -2.15 -6.52
C LYS A 48 -13.88 -1.68 -7.97
N ILE A 49 -14.98 -1.10 -8.44
CA ILE A 49 -15.08 -0.56 -9.79
C ILE A 49 -14.01 0.52 -10.01
N THR A 50 -13.69 1.30 -8.98
CA THR A 50 -12.63 2.32 -9.04
C THR A 50 -11.21 1.75 -9.02
N GLN A 51 -11.02 0.45 -8.74
CA GLN A 51 -9.70 -0.18 -8.60
C GLN A 51 -9.28 -1.00 -9.83
N ILE A 52 -10.17 -1.22 -10.80
CA ILE A 52 -9.91 -2.02 -12.02
C ILE A 52 -9.55 -1.17 -13.25
N VAL A 53 -9.19 0.09 -13.01
CA VAL A 53 -8.76 1.06 -14.02
C VAL A 53 -7.31 1.45 -13.77
N THR A 54 -6.64 2.00 -14.79
CA THR A 54 -5.24 2.43 -14.68
C THR A 54 -4.99 3.39 -13.52
N THR A 55 -5.90 4.34 -13.33
CA THR A 55 -5.83 5.33 -12.27
C THR A 55 -6.80 4.95 -11.15
N ALA A 56 -6.34 4.08 -10.26
CA ALA A 56 -7.14 3.61 -9.15
C ALA A 56 -7.36 4.71 -8.10
N ALA A 57 -8.61 4.96 -7.74
CA ALA A 57 -8.95 5.98 -6.74
C ALA A 57 -8.45 5.58 -5.35
N ALA A 58 -8.17 6.57 -4.50
CA ALA A 58 -7.89 6.29 -3.08
C ALA A 58 -9.15 5.73 -2.38
N ILE A 59 -8.96 4.87 -1.38
CA ILE A 59 -10.02 4.42 -0.47
C ILE A 59 -9.63 4.83 0.95
N PRO A 60 -9.90 6.08 1.37
CA PRO A 60 -9.39 6.64 2.63
C PRO A 60 -9.82 5.87 3.87
N ARG A 61 -11.02 5.26 3.88
CA ARG A 61 -11.49 4.48 5.04
C ARG A 61 -10.66 3.23 5.33
N LEU A 62 -9.93 2.74 4.31
CA LEU A 62 -9.03 1.58 4.40
C LEU A 62 -7.56 2.02 4.40
N GLY A 63 -7.26 3.32 4.39
CA GLY A 63 -5.90 3.84 4.26
C GLY A 63 -5.23 3.50 2.92
N LEU A 64 -6.00 3.14 1.89
CA LEU A 64 -5.46 2.85 0.56
C LEU A 64 -5.23 4.14 -0.22
N PRO A 65 -3.99 4.44 -0.65
CA PRO A 65 -3.71 5.61 -1.46
C PRO A 65 -4.20 5.40 -2.90
N LYS A 66 -4.26 6.51 -3.65
CA LYS A 66 -4.39 6.47 -5.11
C LYS A 66 -3.21 5.68 -5.69
N CYS A 67 -3.46 4.84 -6.69
CA CYS A 67 -2.42 4.05 -7.36
C CYS A 67 -2.52 4.19 -8.88
N GLU A 68 -1.38 4.30 -9.56
CA GLU A 68 -1.30 4.25 -11.01
C GLU A 68 -0.69 2.90 -11.40
N SER A 69 -1.47 2.06 -12.09
CA SER A 69 -1.00 0.72 -12.47
C SER A 69 -0.17 0.72 -13.75
N TRP A 70 -0.17 1.82 -14.52
CA TRP A 70 0.56 1.93 -15.78
C TRP A 70 1.84 2.74 -15.61
N SER A 71 2.95 2.08 -15.91
CA SER A 71 4.28 2.66 -16.05
C SER A 71 4.98 1.96 -17.21
N GLU A 72 5.88 2.67 -17.89
CA GLU A 72 6.62 2.15 -19.03
C GLU A 72 8.13 2.23 -18.77
N ALA A 73 8.83 1.17 -19.15
CA ALA A 73 10.26 1.05 -18.90
C ALA A 73 11.01 0.24 -19.97
N LEU A 74 10.52 0.22 -21.22
CA LEU A 74 11.03 -0.68 -22.27
C LEU A 74 12.55 -0.53 -22.51
N HIS A 75 13.02 0.72 -22.60
CA HIS A 75 14.43 1.06 -22.82
C HIS A 75 14.84 2.22 -21.91
N GLY A 76 14.41 2.16 -20.65
CA GLY A 76 14.54 3.24 -19.68
C GLY A 76 13.17 3.68 -19.15
N LEU A 77 13.14 4.20 -17.93
CA LEU A 77 11.91 4.64 -17.29
C LEU A 77 11.33 5.85 -18.04
N ALA A 78 10.13 5.71 -18.58
CA ALA A 78 9.44 6.76 -19.31
C ALA A 78 8.47 7.52 -18.39
N TYR A 79 8.02 8.68 -18.86
CA TYR A 79 6.99 9.46 -18.17
C TYR A 79 5.64 8.72 -18.21
N SER A 80 4.98 8.61 -17.06
CA SER A 80 3.59 8.20 -16.92
C SER A 80 2.97 8.92 -15.71
N LEU A 81 1.66 8.79 -15.49
CA LEU A 81 1.01 9.40 -14.32
C LEU A 81 1.60 8.93 -12.98
N GLY A 82 2.14 7.71 -12.94
CA GLY A 82 2.80 7.13 -11.77
C GLY A 82 4.30 7.46 -11.65
N VAL A 83 4.87 8.18 -12.62
CA VAL A 83 6.31 8.50 -12.68
C VAL A 83 6.49 10.01 -12.69
N SER A 84 7.28 10.53 -11.75
CA SER A 84 7.60 11.96 -11.67
C SER A 84 9.10 12.15 -11.58
N PHE A 85 9.66 12.95 -12.48
CA PHE A 85 11.06 13.38 -12.45
C PHE A 85 11.16 14.80 -11.89
N GLY A 86 12.16 15.05 -11.05
CA GLY A 86 12.40 16.34 -10.42
C GLY A 86 13.37 16.25 -9.24
N GLY A 87 13.83 17.41 -8.75
CA GLY A 87 14.74 17.50 -7.61
C GLY A 87 15.98 16.62 -7.77
N ASP A 88 16.19 15.72 -6.81
CA ASP A 88 17.32 14.79 -6.76
C ASP A 88 17.27 13.68 -7.84
N LEU A 89 16.11 13.45 -8.46
CA LEU A 89 15.90 12.46 -9.53
C LEU A 89 15.35 13.15 -10.79
N PRO A 90 16.17 13.95 -11.50
CA PRO A 90 15.70 14.77 -12.62
C PRO A 90 15.46 13.99 -13.92
N ALA A 91 15.99 12.76 -14.04
CA ALA A 91 15.88 11.94 -15.25
C ALA A 91 16.15 10.46 -14.94
N ALA A 92 15.87 9.59 -15.92
CA ALA A 92 16.30 8.20 -15.94
C ALA A 92 17.16 7.90 -17.18
N THR A 93 18.00 6.87 -17.09
CA THR A 93 18.82 6.40 -18.23
C THR A 93 17.93 5.93 -19.38
N PHE A 94 18.25 6.38 -20.59
CA PHE A 94 17.65 5.92 -21.84
C PHE A 94 18.63 4.98 -22.54
N PHE A 95 18.24 3.73 -22.73
CA PHE A 95 19.01 2.71 -23.44
C PHE A 95 18.59 2.68 -24.92
N SER A 96 19.47 2.16 -25.78
CA SER A 96 19.12 1.86 -27.17
C SER A 96 18.05 0.77 -27.22
N ASN A 97 17.18 0.81 -28.23
CA ASN A 97 16.24 -0.27 -28.49
C ASN A 97 16.99 -1.54 -28.92
N ALA A 98 16.45 -2.70 -28.58
CA ALA A 98 16.89 -3.95 -29.16
C ALA A 98 16.42 -4.00 -30.62
N ASP A 99 17.40 -4.02 -31.52
CA ASP A 99 17.28 -4.27 -32.96
C ASP A 99 16.84 -5.71 -33.28
#